data_AF-A0A6N7VUJ2-F1
#
_entry.id   AF-A0A6N7VUJ2-F1
#
_cell.length_a   1.000
_cell.length_b   1.000
_cell.length_c   1.000
_cell.angle_alpha   90.00
_cell.angle_beta   90.00
_cell.angle_gamma   90.00
#
_symmetry.space_group_name_H-M   'P 1'
#
loop_
_entity.id
_entity.type
_entity.pdbx_description
1 polymer ?
#
loop_
_entity_poly.entity_id
_entity_poly.type
_entity_poly.pdbx_seq_one_letter_code
_entity_poly.pdbx_strand_id
1 'polypeptide(L)'
;MRKKQIKTVLNVKLPRKGLKDNFNAFMVENSEFEGKDDIPICPSTMMRFPTKIITFEEARKEIKKEDPDFKATVCFSKDDYKFDSKNSGIWVKPYEWLKFLTPFEAVVQPDFSTNSDFPKVIAKYNTYRMRTVGCFLANNGIPVINNYRSNGVSSFDYCTDGIPENSLVFISTHGCIRDKSNRERLKQGLNYLILKKKPSAIAIYGRVPKEVANTLNSKKIPFKTYKTDLDRRLEESYE
;
A
#
# COMPACT_ATOMS: atom_id res chain seq x y z
N MET A 1 33.27 13.82 4.44
CA MET A 1 32.49 15.04 4.77
C MET A 1 30.96 14.93 4.52
N ARG A 2 30.32 13.74 4.56
CA ARG A 2 28.87 13.56 4.29
C ARG A 2 28.06 13.01 5.49
N LYS A 3 28.43 13.37 6.73
CA LYS A 3 27.64 13.08 7.95
C LYS A 3 26.80 14.27 8.43
N LYS A 4 26.85 15.41 7.73
CA LYS A 4 26.24 16.69 8.17
C LYS A 4 24.89 17.02 7.50
N GLN A 5 24.40 16.19 6.58
CA GLN A 5 23.22 16.51 5.75
C GLN A 5 21.95 15.72 6.12
N ILE A 6 21.94 15.04 7.28
CA ILE A 6 20.75 14.39 7.86
C ILE A 6 20.40 15.07 9.20
N LYS A 7 20.45 16.41 9.22
CA LYS A 7 20.13 17.23 10.40
C LYS A 7 19.26 18.43 10.05
N THR A 8 18.34 18.24 9.10
CA THR A 8 17.35 19.26 8.79
C THR A 8 15.98 18.64 8.71
N VAL A 9 15.50 18.12 9.84
CA VAL A 9 14.05 18.02 10.08
C VAL A 9 13.85 18.45 11.54
N LEU A 10 13.05 19.50 11.71
CA LEU A 10 12.38 19.95 12.94
C LEU A 10 13.14 20.90 13.86
N ASN A 11 12.99 22.18 13.57
CA ASN A 11 13.00 23.26 14.55
C ASN A 11 11.65 23.37 15.29
N VAL A 12 11.01 22.23 15.59
CA VAL A 12 9.80 22.19 16.43
C VAL A 12 10.28 22.13 17.88
N LYS A 13 10.00 23.18 18.66
CA LYS A 13 10.26 23.18 20.10
C LYS A 13 9.45 22.05 20.73
N LEU A 14 10.13 20.96 21.12
CA LEU A 14 9.48 19.90 21.87
C LEU A 14 8.90 20.48 23.18
N PRO A 15 7.68 20.08 23.58
CA PRO A 15 7.03 20.64 24.77
C PRO A 15 7.80 20.31 26.05
N ARG A 16 8.64 19.26 26.03
CA ARG A 16 9.55 18.91 27.12
C ARG A 16 10.81 18.21 26.61
N LYS A 17 11.92 18.39 27.34
CA LYS A 17 13.19 17.69 27.09
C LYS A 17 13.01 16.18 27.28
N GLY A 18 13.54 15.38 26.35
CA GLY A 18 13.52 13.92 26.42
C GLY A 18 12.21 13.24 26.01
N LEU A 19 11.26 13.96 25.40
CA LEU A 19 10.10 13.34 24.75
C LEU A 19 10.57 12.46 23.59
N LYS A 20 10.14 11.20 23.58
CA LYS A 20 10.40 10.24 22.50
C LYS A 20 9.08 9.95 21.80
N ASP A 21 9.13 9.88 20.48
CA ASP A 21 8.00 9.44 19.68
C ASP A 21 7.87 7.92 19.77
N ASN A 22 6.82 7.45 20.45
CA ASN A 22 6.49 6.03 20.57
C ASN A 22 5.39 5.60 19.58
N PHE A 23 4.77 6.55 18.90
CA PHE A 23 3.60 6.33 18.04
C PHE A 23 3.94 6.42 16.55
N ASN A 24 5.20 6.74 16.24
CA ASN A 24 5.67 7.09 14.91
C ASN A 24 4.89 8.28 14.30
N ALA A 25 4.50 9.24 15.14
CA ALA A 25 3.83 10.47 14.71
C ALA A 25 4.65 11.26 13.67
N PHE A 26 5.99 11.15 13.70
CA PHE A 26 6.85 11.75 12.66
C PHE A 26 6.53 11.28 11.23
N MET A 27 5.91 10.10 11.06
CA MET A 27 5.59 9.55 9.73
C MET A 27 4.43 10.28 9.04
N VAL A 28 3.59 10.98 9.79
CA VAL A 28 2.41 11.72 9.31
C VAL A 28 2.54 13.22 9.58
N GLU A 29 3.78 13.68 9.75
CA GLU A 29 4.03 15.10 9.93
C GLU A 29 3.55 15.89 8.70
N ASN A 30 2.74 16.92 8.97
CA ASN A 30 2.05 17.73 7.95
C ASN A 30 1.00 16.97 7.12
N SER A 31 0.62 15.75 7.49
CA SER A 31 -0.52 15.08 6.86
C SER A 31 -1.84 15.65 7.36
N GLU A 32 -2.79 15.81 6.44
CA GLU A 32 -4.20 15.94 6.77
C GLU A 32 -4.80 14.57 7.09
N PHE A 33 -5.97 14.56 7.73
CA PHE A 33 -6.66 13.35 8.15
C PHE A 33 -8.08 13.34 7.61
N GLU A 34 -8.59 12.15 7.33
CA GLU A 34 -9.92 11.94 6.77
C GLU A 34 -10.71 10.92 7.60
N GLY A 35 -12.02 11.16 7.66
CA GLY A 35 -12.98 10.22 8.23
C GLY A 35 -13.07 10.31 9.75
N LYS A 36 -13.91 9.45 10.32
CA LYS A 36 -14.19 9.41 11.77
C LYS A 36 -13.09 8.77 12.61
N ASP A 37 -12.13 8.13 11.93
CA ASP A 37 -11.06 7.34 12.54
C ASP A 37 -9.69 8.02 12.36
N ASP A 38 -9.68 9.31 11.95
CA ASP A 38 -8.48 10.12 11.71
C ASP A 38 -7.42 9.37 10.90
N ILE A 39 -7.81 8.88 9.72
CA ILE A 39 -6.92 8.15 8.82
C ILE A 39 -6.13 9.18 8.00
N PRO A 40 -4.78 9.15 7.99
CA PRO A 40 -3.99 10.16 7.30
C PRO A 40 -4.20 10.06 5.79
N ILE A 41 -4.32 11.21 5.13
CA ILE A 41 -4.40 11.31 3.69
C ILE A 41 -3.02 11.08 3.10
N CYS A 42 -2.81 9.89 2.53
CA CYS A 42 -1.57 9.57 1.86
C CYS A 42 -1.65 10.03 0.41
N PRO A 43 -0.75 10.92 -0.04
CA PRO A 43 -0.75 11.32 -1.44
C PRO A 43 -0.46 10.12 -2.35
N SER A 44 -1.25 9.96 -3.41
CA SER A 44 -0.93 9.06 -4.53
C SER A 44 -0.06 9.86 -5.50
N THR A 45 1.25 9.70 -5.42
CA THR A 45 2.20 10.47 -6.24
C THR A 45 2.50 9.79 -7.57
N MET A 46 2.24 8.49 -7.71
CA MET A 46 2.27 7.80 -9.01
C MET A 46 0.87 7.70 -9.61
N MET A 47 0.68 8.36 -10.76
CA MET A 47 -0.62 8.44 -11.44
C MET A 47 -0.73 7.57 -12.71
N ARG A 48 0.39 7.04 -13.19
CA ARG A 48 0.46 6.16 -14.36
C ARG A 48 0.54 4.70 -13.92
N PHE A 49 0.02 3.78 -14.75
CA PHE A 49 0.19 2.35 -14.49
C PHE A 49 1.67 1.97 -14.38
N PRO A 50 2.05 1.17 -13.36
CA PRO A 50 3.36 0.52 -13.33
C PRO A 50 3.64 -0.26 -14.61
N THR A 51 4.89 -0.25 -15.05
CA THR A 51 5.34 -1.17 -16.10
C THR A 51 5.40 -2.59 -15.54
N LYS A 52 5.90 -2.73 -14.32
CA LYS A 52 6.15 -3.99 -13.60
C LYS A 52 5.82 -3.83 -12.11
N ILE A 53 5.21 -4.85 -11.52
CA ILE A 53 4.99 -4.93 -10.08
C ILE A 53 5.69 -6.19 -9.55
N ILE A 54 6.53 -6.01 -8.54
CA ILE A 54 7.22 -7.09 -7.83
C ILE A 54 6.90 -7.01 -6.34
N THR A 55 6.96 -8.15 -5.66
CA THR A 55 6.83 -8.21 -4.21
C THR A 55 8.08 -7.66 -3.54
N PHE A 56 7.98 -7.17 -2.29
CA PHE A 56 9.17 -6.73 -1.56
C PHE A 56 10.22 -7.85 -1.38
N GLU A 57 9.80 -9.12 -1.38
CA GLU A 57 10.72 -10.27 -1.34
C GLU A 57 11.52 -10.40 -2.65
N GLU A 58 10.88 -10.19 -3.81
CA GLU A 58 11.55 -10.12 -5.11
C GLU A 58 12.47 -8.89 -5.17
N ALA A 59 12.01 -7.74 -4.68
CA ALA A 59 12.84 -6.52 -4.58
C ALA A 59 14.10 -6.74 -3.73
N ARG A 60 14.01 -7.47 -2.61
CA ARG A 60 15.19 -7.85 -1.80
C ARG A 60 16.19 -8.73 -2.54
N LYS A 61 15.75 -9.50 -3.53
CA LYS A 61 16.63 -10.28 -4.42
C LYS A 61 17.19 -9.40 -5.54
N GLU A 62 16.35 -8.52 -6.10
CA GLU A 62 16.70 -7.60 -7.19
C GLU A 62 17.90 -6.72 -6.84
N ILE A 63 17.89 -6.10 -5.65
CA ILE A 63 18.99 -5.23 -5.19
C ILE A 63 20.35 -5.94 -5.04
N LYS A 64 20.37 -7.28 -5.07
CA LYS A 64 21.59 -8.09 -4.92
C LYS A 64 22.17 -8.53 -6.26
N LYS A 65 21.47 -8.26 -7.37
CA LYS A 65 21.96 -8.60 -8.71
C LYS A 65 23.07 -7.65 -9.13
N GLU A 66 23.88 -8.10 -10.10
CA GLU A 66 24.91 -7.27 -10.73
C GLU A 66 24.31 -6.10 -11.51
N ASP A 67 23.20 -6.34 -12.21
CA ASP A 67 22.39 -5.32 -12.91
C ASP A 67 20.93 -5.34 -12.40
N PRO A 68 20.62 -4.58 -11.33
CA PRO A 68 19.27 -4.52 -10.77
C PRO A 68 18.28 -3.75 -11.65
N ASP A 69 17.10 -4.32 -11.88
CA ASP A 69 15.97 -3.60 -12.51
C ASP A 69 15.19 -2.78 -11.47
N PHE A 70 15.55 -1.50 -11.39
CA PHE A 70 14.88 -0.54 -10.52
C PHE A 70 13.58 0.06 -11.11
N LYS A 71 13.21 -0.27 -12.36
CA LYS A 71 11.96 0.20 -12.99
C LYS A 71 10.72 -0.62 -12.57
N ALA A 72 10.76 -1.19 -11.36
CA ALA A 72 9.68 -1.97 -10.80
C ALA A 72 9.00 -1.22 -9.64
N THR A 73 7.69 -1.35 -9.56
CA THR A 73 6.91 -0.92 -8.39
C THR A 73 6.87 -2.04 -7.36
N VAL A 74 7.20 -1.74 -6.11
CA VAL A 74 7.23 -2.73 -5.02
C VAL A 74 5.87 -2.83 -4.33
N CYS A 75 5.33 -4.04 -4.17
CA CYS A 75 4.11 -4.30 -3.41
C CYS A 75 4.33 -5.23 -2.21
N PHE A 76 3.35 -5.23 -1.31
CA PHE A 76 3.37 -5.96 -0.04
C PHE A 76 2.30 -7.05 0.03
N SER A 77 1.83 -7.58 -1.10
CA SER A 77 0.87 -8.71 -1.14
C SER A 77 1.54 -10.03 -0.73
N LYS A 78 1.94 -10.11 0.55
CA LYS A 78 2.68 -11.19 1.22
C LYS A 78 2.34 -11.18 2.71
N ASP A 79 2.70 -12.24 3.42
CA ASP A 79 2.39 -12.37 4.84
C ASP A 79 3.08 -11.30 5.71
N ASP A 80 2.32 -10.68 6.62
CA ASP A 80 2.75 -9.58 7.50
C ASP A 80 4.06 -9.88 8.24
N TYR A 81 4.25 -11.11 8.75
CA TYR A 81 5.43 -11.43 9.58
C TYR A 81 6.78 -11.15 8.88
N LYS A 82 6.77 -11.12 7.55
CA LYS A 82 7.95 -10.85 6.73
C LYS A 82 8.30 -9.36 6.60
N PHE A 83 7.35 -8.46 6.86
CA PHE A 83 7.56 -7.00 6.75
C PHE A 83 7.05 -6.17 7.95
N ASP A 84 6.35 -6.76 8.92
CA ASP A 84 5.82 -6.13 10.14
C ASP A 84 6.36 -6.83 11.42
N SER A 85 7.58 -7.36 11.36
CA SER A 85 8.20 -7.98 12.54
C SER A 85 8.56 -6.95 13.61
N LYS A 86 8.59 -7.36 14.89
CA LYS A 86 8.92 -6.48 16.02
C LYS A 86 10.33 -5.87 15.95
N ASN A 87 11.26 -6.47 15.23
CA ASN A 87 12.67 -6.06 15.21
C ASN A 87 13.13 -5.49 13.87
N SER A 88 12.40 -5.75 12.78
CA SER A 88 12.81 -5.36 11.43
C SER A 88 11.65 -4.93 10.54
N GLY A 89 10.44 -4.82 11.09
CA GLY A 89 9.27 -4.42 10.33
C GLY A 89 9.30 -2.96 9.88
N ILE A 90 8.59 -2.66 8.81
CA ILE A 90 8.51 -1.32 8.22
C ILE A 90 7.93 -0.29 9.19
N TRP A 91 7.03 -0.72 10.07
CA TRP A 91 6.49 0.13 11.13
C TRP A 91 7.52 0.46 12.22
N VAL A 92 8.41 -0.48 12.56
CA VAL A 92 9.41 -0.32 13.63
C VAL A 92 10.69 0.34 13.12
N LYS A 93 11.05 0.06 11.87
CA LYS A 93 12.29 0.52 11.24
C LYS A 93 12.05 1.23 9.89
N PRO A 94 11.19 2.27 9.86
CA PRO A 94 10.77 2.90 8.61
C PRO A 94 11.94 3.47 7.81
N TYR A 95 12.98 4.00 8.46
CA TYR A 95 14.18 4.51 7.76
C TYR A 95 15.04 3.42 7.09
N GLU A 96 15.11 2.21 7.66
CA GLU A 96 15.82 1.09 7.01
C GLU A 96 15.06 0.64 5.76
N TRP A 97 13.73 0.59 5.84
CA TRP A 97 12.86 0.28 4.71
C TRP A 97 12.87 1.40 3.66
N LEU A 98 12.89 2.66 4.08
CA LEU A 98 13.04 3.80 3.16
C LEU A 98 14.29 3.62 2.30
N LYS A 99 15.46 3.40 2.93
CA LYS A 99 16.72 3.16 2.21
C LYS A 99 16.63 1.97 1.25
N PHE A 100 15.96 0.91 1.66
CA PHE A 100 15.74 -0.28 0.81
C PHE A 100 14.83 0.03 -0.38
N LEU A 101 13.80 0.84 -0.20
CA LEU A 101 12.77 1.12 -1.20
C LEU A 101 13.14 2.27 -2.16
N THR A 102 13.98 3.22 -1.72
CA THR A 102 14.39 4.41 -2.51
C THR A 102 14.85 4.12 -3.93
N PRO A 103 15.60 3.04 -4.22
CA PRO A 103 16.05 2.78 -5.58
C PRO A 103 14.91 2.46 -6.56
N PHE A 104 13.77 1.93 -6.09
CA PHE A 104 12.69 1.46 -6.95
C PHE A 104 11.79 2.60 -7.46
N GLU A 105 11.16 2.38 -8.62
CA GLU A 105 10.30 3.36 -9.30
C GLU A 105 9.19 3.90 -8.40
N ALA A 106 8.54 3.00 -7.65
CA ALA A 106 7.44 3.35 -6.77
C ALA A 106 7.17 2.24 -5.75
N VAL A 107 6.32 2.55 -4.78
CA VAL A 107 5.87 1.62 -3.74
C VAL A 107 4.36 1.66 -3.61
N VAL A 108 3.73 0.50 -3.65
CA VAL A 108 2.37 0.33 -3.14
C VAL A 108 2.44 0.33 -1.62
N GLN A 109 1.56 1.06 -0.95
CA GLN A 109 1.50 1.09 0.51
C GLN A 109 1.55 -0.33 1.13
N PRO A 110 2.21 -0.50 2.28
CA PRO A 110 2.28 -1.81 2.93
C PRO A 110 0.90 -2.33 3.31
N ASP A 111 0.61 -3.57 2.91
CA ASP A 111 -0.69 -4.22 3.08
C ASP A 111 -0.77 -4.97 4.41
N PHE A 112 -0.80 -4.25 5.54
CA PHE A 112 -1.01 -4.86 6.85
C PHE A 112 -2.36 -5.59 6.88
N SER A 113 -2.38 -6.81 7.42
CA SER A 113 -3.55 -7.68 7.42
C SER A 113 -4.73 -7.05 8.15
N THR A 114 -5.89 -7.03 7.50
CA THR A 114 -7.14 -6.45 8.04
C THR A 114 -8.26 -7.49 8.14
N ASN A 115 -7.90 -8.77 8.16
CA ASN A 115 -8.78 -9.93 7.96
C ASN A 115 -10.12 -9.83 8.71
N SER A 116 -11.18 -10.41 8.14
CA SER A 116 -12.54 -10.27 8.66
C SER A 116 -12.76 -10.83 10.07
N ASP A 117 -11.88 -11.70 10.54
CA ASP A 117 -11.85 -12.27 11.89
C ASP A 117 -11.10 -11.39 12.91
N PHE A 118 -10.44 -10.31 12.47
CA PHE A 118 -9.75 -9.39 13.37
C PHE A 118 -10.76 -8.51 14.14
N PRO A 119 -10.45 -8.14 15.40
CA PRO A 119 -11.18 -7.07 16.06
C PRO A 119 -11.16 -5.79 15.22
N LYS A 120 -12.30 -5.11 15.12
CA LYS A 120 -12.45 -3.89 14.31
C LYS A 120 -11.40 -2.82 14.63
N VAL A 121 -11.00 -2.69 15.90
CA VAL A 121 -9.95 -1.76 16.33
C VAL A 121 -8.59 -2.08 15.71
N ILE A 122 -8.24 -3.36 15.59
CA ILE A 122 -6.99 -3.80 14.97
C ILE A 122 -7.03 -3.57 13.46
N ALA A 123 -8.17 -3.88 12.81
CA ALA A 123 -8.32 -3.64 11.37
C ALA A 123 -8.19 -2.14 11.03
N LYS A 124 -8.84 -1.26 11.80
CA LYS A 124 -8.70 0.20 11.66
C LYS A 124 -7.26 0.66 11.89
N TYR A 125 -6.62 0.19 12.96
CA TYR A 125 -5.23 0.51 13.24
C TYR A 125 -4.31 0.08 12.09
N ASN A 126 -4.54 -1.08 11.49
CA ASN A 126 -3.75 -1.56 10.35
C ASN A 126 -3.97 -0.72 9.09
N THR A 127 -5.19 -0.25 8.85
CA THR A 127 -5.46 0.74 7.80
C THR A 127 -4.76 2.07 8.06
N TYR A 128 -4.79 2.56 9.31
CA TYR A 128 -4.04 3.75 9.71
C TYR A 128 -2.53 3.58 9.47
N ARG A 129 -1.95 2.45 9.89
CA ARG A 129 -0.53 2.14 9.67
C ARG A 129 -0.16 2.09 8.19
N MET A 130 -1.02 1.49 7.36
CA MET A 130 -0.83 1.43 5.91
C MET A 130 -0.71 2.82 5.28
N ARG A 131 -1.64 3.73 5.62
CA ARG A 131 -1.61 5.12 5.12
C ARG A 131 -0.44 5.92 5.69
N THR A 132 -0.17 5.77 6.98
CA THR A 132 0.94 6.43 7.70
C THR A 132 2.29 6.12 7.06
N VAL A 133 2.58 4.85 6.80
CA VAL A 133 3.83 4.46 6.13
C VAL A 133 3.86 5.01 4.71
N GLY A 134 2.72 5.01 4.01
CA GLY A 134 2.58 5.66 2.70
C GLY A 134 2.97 7.14 2.72
N CYS A 135 2.41 7.91 3.67
CA CYS A 135 2.74 9.33 3.86
C CYS A 135 4.24 9.51 4.07
N PHE A 136 4.83 8.72 4.96
CA PHE A 136 6.26 8.78 5.25
C PHE A 136 7.11 8.52 4.00
N LEU A 137 6.79 7.49 3.21
CA LEU A 137 7.53 7.19 1.98
C LEU A 137 7.39 8.31 0.95
N ALA A 138 6.17 8.83 0.76
CA ALA A 138 5.90 9.92 -0.17
C ALA A 138 6.60 11.22 0.24
N ASN A 139 6.56 11.58 1.53
CA ASN A 139 7.24 12.76 2.08
C ASN A 139 8.77 12.67 1.95
N ASN A 140 9.31 11.45 1.83
CA ASN A 140 10.74 11.21 1.58
C ASN A 140 11.06 10.97 0.09
N GLY A 141 10.15 11.34 -0.81
CA GLY A 141 10.41 11.41 -2.25
C GLY A 141 10.22 10.09 -3.02
N ILE A 142 9.71 9.03 -2.40
CA ILE A 142 9.36 7.79 -3.11
C ILE A 142 7.96 7.93 -3.69
N PRO A 143 7.75 7.68 -5.00
CA PRO A 143 6.41 7.62 -5.56
C PRO A 143 5.57 6.52 -4.90
N VAL A 144 4.34 6.83 -4.49
CA VAL A 144 3.45 5.92 -3.76
C VAL A 144 2.14 5.72 -4.52
N ILE A 145 1.65 4.48 -4.52
CA ILE A 145 0.29 4.10 -4.93
C ILE A 145 -0.48 3.65 -3.69
N ASN A 146 -1.68 4.22 -3.50
CA ASN A 146 -2.56 3.83 -2.40
C ASN A 146 -3.10 2.41 -2.59
N ASN A 147 -3.03 1.58 -1.55
CA ASN A 147 -3.59 0.23 -1.54
C ASN A 147 -5.03 0.25 -0.98
N TYR A 148 -5.95 -0.35 -1.71
CA TYR A 148 -7.31 -0.57 -1.24
C TYR A 148 -7.55 -2.05 -0.93
N ARG A 149 -7.82 -2.32 0.35
CA ARG A 149 -8.24 -3.63 0.87
C ARG A 149 -9.44 -3.44 1.78
N SER A 150 -10.48 -4.22 1.56
CA SER A 150 -11.69 -4.23 2.40
C SER A 150 -12.07 -5.67 2.77
N ASN A 151 -12.76 -5.84 3.90
CA ASN A 151 -13.16 -7.14 4.44
C ASN A 151 -14.67 -7.24 4.66
N GLY A 152 -15.44 -6.52 3.83
CA GLY A 152 -16.90 -6.44 3.88
C GLY A 152 -17.42 -5.05 4.26
N VAL A 153 -18.74 -4.90 4.28
CA VAL A 153 -19.44 -3.61 4.39
C VAL A 153 -19.00 -2.80 5.61
N SER A 154 -18.75 -3.46 6.74
CA SER A 154 -18.31 -2.82 7.98
C SER A 154 -16.94 -2.13 7.89
N SER A 155 -16.17 -2.43 6.83
CA SER A 155 -14.84 -1.88 6.57
C SER A 155 -14.79 -0.74 5.56
N PHE A 156 -15.86 -0.54 4.78
CA PHE A 156 -15.79 0.29 3.58
C PHE A 156 -15.39 1.74 3.86
N ASP A 157 -15.95 2.37 4.89
CA ASP A 157 -15.61 3.74 5.28
C ASP A 157 -14.10 3.89 5.50
N TYR A 158 -13.57 3.26 6.56
CA TYR A 158 -12.18 3.47 6.97
C TYR A 158 -11.17 2.91 5.96
N CYS A 159 -11.53 1.88 5.19
CA CYS A 159 -10.65 1.35 4.13
C CYS A 159 -10.53 2.30 2.93
N THR A 160 -11.52 3.16 2.67
CA THR A 160 -11.39 4.22 1.66
C THR A 160 -10.76 5.49 2.20
N ASP A 161 -10.87 5.76 3.50
CA ASP A 161 -10.28 6.95 4.10
C ASP A 161 -8.76 7.01 3.86
N GLY A 162 -8.26 8.22 3.66
CA GLY A 162 -6.87 8.51 3.37
C GLY A 162 -6.42 8.24 1.92
N ILE A 163 -7.31 7.70 1.07
CA ILE A 163 -7.05 7.56 -0.38
C ILE A 163 -7.47 8.86 -1.09
N PRO A 164 -6.61 9.52 -1.88
CA PRO A 164 -7.00 10.71 -2.63
C PRO A 164 -8.01 10.42 -3.74
N GLU A 165 -8.93 11.35 -3.99
CA GLU A 165 -9.82 11.26 -5.14
C GLU A 165 -9.06 11.30 -6.47
N ASN A 166 -9.64 10.73 -7.52
CA ASN A 166 -9.10 10.77 -8.89
C ASN A 166 -7.66 10.22 -9.00
N SER A 167 -7.25 9.34 -8.08
CA SER A 167 -5.92 8.76 -8.04
C SER A 167 -5.86 7.35 -8.65
N LEU A 168 -4.64 6.91 -8.99
CA LEU A 168 -4.37 5.50 -9.27
C LEU A 168 -4.45 4.72 -7.94
N VAL A 169 -5.26 3.66 -7.92
CA VAL A 169 -5.44 2.80 -6.74
C VAL A 169 -4.95 1.39 -7.05
N PHE A 170 -4.24 0.78 -6.12
CA PHE A 170 -3.83 -0.62 -6.19
C PHE A 170 -4.81 -1.52 -5.45
N ILE A 171 -5.14 -2.67 -6.03
CA ILE A 171 -5.93 -3.74 -5.39
C ILE A 171 -5.22 -5.08 -5.62
N SER A 172 -5.00 -5.82 -4.54
CA SER A 172 -4.58 -7.22 -4.64
C SER A 172 -5.79 -8.14 -4.67
N THR A 173 -5.85 -9.03 -5.65
CA THR A 173 -6.85 -10.12 -5.68
C THR A 173 -6.27 -11.45 -5.18
N HIS A 174 -4.99 -11.43 -4.79
CA HIS A 174 -4.30 -12.59 -4.25
C HIS A 174 -5.03 -13.12 -3.00
N GLY A 175 -5.33 -14.42 -2.99
CA GLY A 175 -6.07 -15.07 -1.89
C GLY A 175 -7.57 -14.73 -1.79
N CYS A 176 -8.07 -13.74 -2.54
CA CYS A 176 -9.42 -13.18 -2.32
C CYS A 176 -10.49 -13.63 -3.34
N ILE A 177 -10.15 -14.48 -4.31
CA ILE A 177 -11.05 -14.76 -5.46
C ILE A 177 -11.49 -16.22 -5.59
N ARG A 178 -11.08 -17.09 -4.66
CA ARG A 178 -11.35 -18.54 -4.73
C ARG A 178 -12.85 -18.83 -4.62
N ASP A 179 -13.51 -18.31 -3.59
CA ASP A 179 -14.94 -18.52 -3.36
C ASP A 179 -15.81 -17.37 -3.90
N LYS A 180 -17.10 -17.64 -4.07
CA LYS A 180 -18.07 -16.67 -4.60
C LYS A 180 -18.33 -15.52 -3.63
N SER A 181 -18.33 -15.79 -2.33
CA SER A 181 -18.57 -14.79 -1.29
C SER A 181 -17.47 -13.73 -1.25
N ASN A 182 -16.19 -14.10 -1.39
CA ASN A 182 -15.10 -13.14 -1.40
C ASN A 182 -15.10 -12.31 -2.70
N ARG A 183 -15.48 -12.89 -3.85
CA ARG A 183 -15.64 -12.11 -5.08
C ARG A 183 -16.76 -11.08 -4.99
N GLU A 184 -17.89 -11.43 -4.38
CA GLU A 184 -18.99 -10.49 -4.17
C GLU A 184 -18.58 -9.38 -3.17
N ARG A 185 -17.85 -9.72 -2.09
CA ARG A 185 -17.27 -8.71 -1.17
C ARG A 185 -16.33 -7.76 -1.88
N LEU A 186 -15.43 -8.29 -2.73
CA LEU A 186 -14.51 -7.48 -3.53
C LEU A 186 -15.26 -6.53 -4.46
N LYS A 187 -16.31 -7.02 -5.14
CA LYS A 187 -17.16 -6.20 -6.02
C LYS A 187 -17.91 -5.11 -5.25
N GLN A 188 -18.44 -5.41 -4.06
CA GLN A 188 -19.11 -4.40 -3.23
C GLN A 188 -18.14 -3.34 -2.74
N GLY A 189 -16.97 -3.74 -2.24
CA GLY A 189 -15.92 -2.82 -1.82
C GLY A 189 -15.43 -1.95 -2.98
N LEU A 190 -15.21 -2.54 -4.16
CA LEU A 190 -14.85 -1.81 -5.36
C LEU A 190 -15.92 -0.77 -5.74
N ASN A 191 -17.21 -1.13 -5.69
CA ASN A 191 -18.28 -0.17 -5.98
C ASN A 191 -18.27 1.01 -4.99
N TYR A 192 -18.04 0.73 -3.71
CA TYR A 192 -17.93 1.76 -2.69
C TYR A 192 -16.70 2.66 -2.92
N LEU A 193 -15.54 2.07 -3.22
CA LEU A 193 -14.33 2.83 -3.60
C LEU A 193 -14.58 3.75 -4.80
N ILE A 194 -15.21 3.24 -5.86
CA ILE A 194 -15.50 4.04 -7.06
C ILE A 194 -16.45 5.20 -6.73
N LEU A 195 -17.50 4.93 -5.96
CA LEU A 195 -18.45 5.96 -5.55
C LEU A 195 -17.78 7.06 -4.71
N LYS A 196 -16.98 6.65 -3.71
CA LYS A 196 -16.40 7.56 -2.72
C LYS A 196 -15.18 8.31 -3.25
N LYS A 197 -14.32 7.66 -4.02
CA LYS A 197 -12.99 8.17 -4.40
C LYS A 197 -12.80 8.41 -5.88
N LYS A 198 -13.71 7.95 -6.75
CA LYS A 198 -13.64 8.17 -8.21
C LYS A 198 -12.22 7.92 -8.76
N PRO A 199 -11.62 6.73 -8.54
CA PRO A 199 -10.23 6.48 -8.92
C PRO A 199 -10.05 6.72 -10.42
N SER A 200 -8.94 7.34 -10.82
CA SER A 200 -8.65 7.59 -12.23
C SER A 200 -8.25 6.32 -12.97
N ALA A 201 -7.70 5.34 -12.24
CA ALA A 201 -7.36 4.01 -12.74
C ALA A 201 -7.17 3.02 -11.58
N ILE A 202 -7.22 1.71 -11.89
CA ILE A 202 -6.97 0.65 -10.90
C ILE A 202 -5.89 -0.33 -11.39
N ALA A 203 -4.81 -0.45 -10.62
CA ALA A 203 -3.77 -1.47 -10.81
C ALA A 203 -4.14 -2.73 -10.00
N ILE A 204 -4.32 -3.86 -10.66
CA ILE A 204 -4.78 -5.11 -10.04
C ILE A 204 -3.64 -6.12 -10.00
N TYR A 205 -3.22 -6.56 -8.81
CA TYR A 205 -2.22 -7.62 -8.65
C TYR A 205 -2.91 -8.97 -8.42
N GLY A 206 -2.85 -9.81 -9.44
CA GLY A 206 -3.52 -11.11 -9.53
C GLY A 206 -4.61 -11.13 -10.60
N ARG A 207 -5.31 -12.27 -10.67
CA ARG A 207 -6.40 -12.48 -11.63
C ARG A 207 -7.59 -11.60 -11.29
N VAL A 208 -8.25 -11.05 -12.29
CA VAL A 208 -9.47 -10.27 -12.12
C VAL A 208 -10.70 -11.14 -12.35
N PRO A 209 -11.62 -11.27 -11.38
CA PRO A 209 -12.89 -11.95 -11.62
C PRO A 209 -13.73 -11.24 -12.69
N LYS A 210 -14.47 -12.01 -13.50
CA LYS A 210 -15.33 -11.46 -14.57
C LYS A 210 -16.29 -10.38 -14.07
N GLU A 211 -16.90 -10.59 -12.91
CA GLU A 211 -17.82 -9.65 -12.26
C GLU A 211 -17.16 -8.32 -11.84
N VAL A 212 -15.88 -8.37 -11.45
CA VAL A 212 -15.06 -7.19 -11.14
C VAL A 212 -14.70 -6.45 -12.43
N ALA A 213 -14.22 -7.17 -13.45
CA ALA A 213 -13.90 -6.58 -14.75
C ALA A 213 -15.13 -5.91 -15.41
N ASN A 214 -16.30 -6.57 -15.37
CA ASN A 214 -17.55 -6.02 -15.87
C ASN A 214 -17.94 -4.72 -15.15
N THR A 215 -17.74 -4.65 -13.83
CA THR A 215 -18.02 -3.44 -13.04
C THR A 215 -17.09 -2.28 -13.45
N LEU A 216 -15.81 -2.55 -13.69
CA LEU A 216 -14.86 -1.54 -14.13
C LEU A 216 -15.17 -1.04 -15.54
N ASN A 217 -15.47 -1.95 -16.46
CA ASN A 217 -15.83 -1.63 -17.84
C ASN A 217 -17.12 -0.81 -17.92
N SER A 218 -18.17 -1.21 -17.19
CA SER A 218 -19.45 -0.48 -17.22
C SER A 218 -19.33 0.93 -16.66
N LYS A 219 -18.46 1.12 -15.65
CA LYS A 219 -18.15 2.44 -15.07
C LYS A 219 -17.04 3.20 -15.80
N LYS A 220 -16.49 2.64 -16.90
CA LYS A 220 -15.41 3.21 -17.70
C LYS A 220 -14.16 3.56 -16.86
N ILE A 221 -13.84 2.75 -15.85
CA ILE A 221 -12.63 2.90 -15.03
C ILE A 221 -11.50 2.11 -15.68
N PRO A 222 -10.41 2.74 -16.15
CA PRO A 222 -9.25 2.05 -16.69
C PRO A 222 -8.64 1.12 -15.65
N PHE A 223 -8.26 -0.09 -16.05
CA PHE A 223 -7.54 -1.01 -15.17
C PHE A 223 -6.48 -1.82 -15.91
N LYS A 224 -5.44 -2.22 -15.19
CA LYS A 224 -4.37 -3.10 -15.68
C LYS A 224 -4.10 -4.20 -14.66
N THR A 225 -4.00 -5.44 -15.13
CA THR A 225 -3.69 -6.60 -14.30
C THR A 225 -2.21 -6.95 -14.35
N TYR A 226 -1.67 -7.40 -13.23
CA TYR A 226 -0.29 -7.87 -13.07
C TYR A 226 -0.34 -9.28 -12.50
N LYS A 227 0.40 -10.22 -13.10
CA LYS A 227 0.49 -11.59 -12.58
C LYS A 227 1.06 -11.58 -11.16
N THR A 228 0.61 -12.49 -10.31
CA THR A 228 1.26 -12.68 -9.01
C THR A 228 2.58 -13.45 -9.16
N ASP A 229 3.43 -13.43 -8.14
CA ASP A 229 4.65 -14.24 -8.13
C ASP A 229 4.33 -15.73 -8.14
N LEU A 230 3.19 -16.15 -7.59
CA LEU A 230 2.70 -17.52 -7.71
C LEU A 230 2.25 -17.85 -9.14
N ASP A 231 1.49 -16.96 -9.79
CA ASP A 231 1.06 -17.18 -11.18
C ASP A 231 2.27 -17.32 -12.12
N ARG A 232 3.31 -16.48 -11.94
CA ARG A 232 4.55 -16.55 -12.74
C ARG A 232 5.29 -17.88 -12.55
N ARG A 233 5.46 -18.34 -11.30
CA ARG A 233 6.17 -19.60 -11.00
C ARG A 233 5.44 -20.83 -11.54
N LEU A 234 4.11 -20.81 -11.55
CA LEU A 234 3.33 -21.91 -12.11
C LEU A 234 3.57 -22.01 -13.62
N GLU A 235 3.61 -20.89 -14.34
CA GLU A 235 3.90 -20.87 -15.78
C GLU A 235 5.30 -21.40 -16.10
N GLU A 236 6.32 -20.96 -15.35
CA GLU A 236 7.71 -21.45 -15.48
C GLU A 236 7.87 -22.96 -15.18
N SER A 237 6.93 -23.58 -14.46
CA SER A 237 6.97 -25.02 -14.17
C SER A 237 6.38 -25.89 -15.29
N TYR A 238 5.74 -25.27 -16.29
CA TYR A 238 5.18 -25.95 -17.46
C TYR A 238 5.99 -25.69 -18.75
N GLU A 239 7.07 -24.92 -18.67
CA GLU A 239 8.07 -24.69 -19.73
C GLU A 239 9.32 -25.55 -19.50
#